data_AF-A0A352JFD2-F1
#
_entry.id   AF-A0A352JFD2-F1
#
_cell.length_a   1.000
_cell.length_b   1.000
_cell.length_c   1.000
_cell.angle_alpha   90.00
_cell.angle_beta   90.00
_cell.angle_gamma   90.00
#
_symmetry.space_group_name_H-M   'P 1'
#
loop_
_entity.id
_entity.type
_entity.pdbx_description
1 polymer ?
#
loop_
_entity_poly.entity_id
_entity_poly.type
_entity_poly.pdbx_seq_one_letter_code
_entity_poly.pdbx_strand_id
1 'polypeptide(L)' 'MLEKVQIHSALRGGSWNNNDINCRSSNRNRNNADKRNNNIGFRVVV' A
#
# COMPACT_ATOMS: atom_id res chain seq x y z
N MET A 1 10.76 -26.26 -2.11
CA MET A 1 9.72 -25.28 -2.46
C MET A 1 9.55 -24.38 -1.23
N LEU A 2 9.89 -23.09 -1.31
CA LEU A 2 9.74 -22.18 -0.16
C LEU A 2 8.40 -21.44 -0.30
N GLU A 3 7.50 -21.61 0.65
CA GLU A 3 6.31 -20.76 0.76
C GLU A 3 6.75 -19.34 1.13
N LYS A 4 6.39 -18.36 0.29
CA LYS A 4 6.56 -16.95 0.63
C LYS A 4 5.47 -16.56 1.61
N VAL A 5 5.84 -16.31 2.86
CA VAL A 5 4.95 -15.66 3.83
C VAL A 5 4.67 -14.24 3.36
N GLN A 6 3.40 -13.94 3.10
CA GLN A 6 2.99 -12.65 2.58
C GLN A 6 2.87 -11.62 3.71
N ILE A 7 3.91 -10.79 3.87
CA ILE A 7 3.90 -9.64 4.77
C ILE A 7 3.15 -8.50 4.08
N HIS A 8 2.01 -8.09 4.62
CA HIS A 8 1.23 -6.96 4.11
C HIS A 8 1.60 -5.69 4.90
N SER A 9 2.11 -4.68 4.20
CA SER A 9 2.31 -3.35 4.78
C SER A 9 1.13 -2.45 4.43
N ALA A 10 0.55 -1.78 5.42
CA ALA A 10 -0.61 -0.91 5.20
C ALA A 10 -0.18 0.43 4.61
N LEU A 11 -0.57 0.69 3.35
CA LEU A 11 -0.37 1.97 2.67
C LEU A 11 -1.49 2.96 3.03
N ARG A 12 -1.15 4.25 2.98
CA ARG A 12 -2.03 5.37 3.35
C ARG A 12 -2.04 6.45 2.26
N GLY A 13 -3.11 7.26 2.24
CA GLY A 13 -3.24 8.44 1.39
C GLY A 13 -3.82 8.19 -0.01
N GLY A 14 -3.78 6.95 -0.51
CA GLY A 14 -4.25 6.62 -1.86
C GLY A 14 -3.25 7.05 -2.95
N SER A 15 -3.60 6.78 -4.19
CA SER A 15 -2.83 7.13 -5.39
C SER A 15 -3.78 7.64 -6.47
N TRP A 16 -3.24 8.18 -7.57
CA TRP A 16 -4.02 8.72 -8.68
C TRP A 16 -5.04 7.73 -9.28
N ASN A 17 -4.83 6.42 -9.12
CA ASN A 17 -5.72 5.36 -9.63
C ASN A 17 -6.65 4.76 -8.55
N ASN A 18 -6.80 5.42 -7.39
CA ASN A 18 -7.68 4.95 -6.33
C ASN A 18 -9.04 5.67 -6.37
N ASN A 19 -10.13 4.90 -6.19
CA ASN A 19 -11.45 5.46 -5.92
C ASN A 19 -11.46 6.28 -4.62
N ASP A 20 -12.38 7.23 -4.52
CA ASP A 20 -12.62 8.11 -3.37
C ASP A 20 -12.60 7.40 -2.00
N ILE A 21 -13.25 6.26 -1.89
CA ILE A 21 -13.31 5.42 -0.69
C ILE A 21 -11.91 5.01 -0.20
N ASN A 22 -10.98 4.78 -1.13
CA ASN A 22 -9.62 4.34 -0.86
C ASN A 22 -8.66 5.48 -0.50
N CYS A 23 -9.05 6.72 -0.75
CA CYS A 23 -8.27 7.94 -0.44
C CYS A 23 -8.64 8.54 0.93
N ARG A 24 -9.63 7.97 1.64
CA ARG A 24 -10.01 8.41 2.99
C ARG A 24 -8.85 8.24 3.97
N SER A 25 -8.71 9.17 4.92
CA SER A 25 -7.67 9.13 5.96
C SER A 25 -7.72 7.86 6.83
N SER A 26 -8.91 7.30 7.03
CA SER A 26 -9.12 6.06 7.76
C SER A 26 -8.73 4.80 6.98
N ASN A 27 -8.61 4.87 5.64
CA ASN A 27 -8.36 3.70 4.81
C ASN A 27 -6.94 3.14 4.99
N ARG A 28 -6.83 1.80 5.05
CA ARG A 28 -5.58 1.04 5.21
C ARG A 28 -5.43 0.07 4.05
N ASN A 29 -4.80 0.52 2.98
CA ASN A 29 -4.67 -0.29 1.77
C ASN A 29 -3.64 -1.41 2.01
N ARG A 30 -4.05 -2.68 1.88
CA ARG A 30 -3.22 -3.86 2.17
C ARG A 30 -2.62 -4.40 0.88
N ASN A 31 -1.48 -3.83 0.47
CA ASN A 31 -0.66 -4.42 -0.59
C ASN A 31 0.46 -5.26 0.01
N ASN A 32 0.88 -6.29 -0.72
CA ASN A 32 2.05 -7.07 -0.35
C ASN A 32 3.29 -6.19 -0.37
N ALA A 33 4.20 -6.41 0.58
CA ALA A 33 5.46 -5.68 0.63
C ALA A 33 6.35 -5.92 -0.62
N ASP A 34 6.19 -7.05 -1.31
CA ASP A 34 6.94 -7.37 -2.53
C ASP A 34 6.32 -6.79 -3.82
N LYS A 35 5.10 -6.23 -3.75
CA LYS A 35 4.45 -5.57 -4.89
C LYS A 35 5.08 -4.21 -5.15
N ARG A 36 5.96 -4.14 -6.14
CA ARG A 36 6.52 -2.89 -6.69
C ARG A 36 5.60 -2.27 -7.74
N ASN A 37 4.38 -1.92 -7.35
CA ASN A 37 3.45 -1.19 -8.22
C ASN A 37 3.88 0.29 -8.29
N ASN A 38 3.89 0.88 -9.50
CA ASN A 38 4.26 2.28 -9.76
C ASN A 38 3.41 3.31 -8.98
N ASN A 39 2.26 2.88 -8.44
CA ASN A 39 1.35 3.72 -7.67
C ASN A 39 1.61 3.66 -6.15
N ILE A 40 2.73 3.05 -5.72
CA ILE A 40 3.16 2.95 -4.33
C ILE A 40 4.43 3.78 -4.16
N GLY A 41 4.43 4.70 -3.19
CA GLY A 41 5.58 5.51 -2.81
C GLY A 41 5.82 5.51 -1.30
N PHE A 42 6.83 6.26 -0.86
CA PHE A 42 7.14 6.47 0.56
C PHE A 42 7.12 7.96 0.90
N ARG A 43 6.78 8.26 2.16
CA ARG A 43 6.91 9.61 2.73
C ARG A 43 7.88 9.50 3.90
N VAL A 44 8.98 10.23 3.84
CA VAL A 44 9.93 10.31 4.95
C VAL A 44 9.28 11.10 6.09
N VAL A 45 9.47 10.61 7.30
CA VAL A 45 9.07 11.27 8.55
C VAL A 45 10.26 11.25 9.49
N VAL A 46 10.35 12.26 10.37
CA VAL A 46 11.35 12.39 11.44
C VAL A 46 10.67 12.17 12.79
#